data_AF-A0A0E3WPN1-F1
#
_entry.id   AF-A0A0E3WPN1-F1
#
_cell.length_a   1.000
_cell.length_b   1.000
_cell.length_c   1.000
_cell.angle_alpha   90.00
_cell.angle_beta   90.00
_cell.angle_gamma   90.00
#
_symmetry.space_group_name_H-M   'P 1'
#
loop_
_entity.id
_entity.type
_entity.pdbx_description
1 polymer ?
#
loop_
_entity_poly.entity_id
_entity_poly.type
_entity_poly.pdbx_seq_one_letter_code
_entity_poly.pdbx_strand_id
1 'polypeptide(L)' 'MLKCYDCLENNKDSEAVGVCIVCGKGLCMEHIKQVEFPMKGGYPLPELKLKKDLPRMMCRECIDATVGEDFCV' A
#
# COMPACT_ATOMS: atom_id res chain seq x y z
N MET A 1 -4.88 7.10 19.36
CA MET A 1 -4.36 6.05 18.46
C MET A 1 -4.79 6.36 17.04
N LEU A 2 -4.03 5.91 16.04
CA LEU A 2 -4.34 6.17 14.63
C LEU A 2 -5.52 5.29 14.21
N LYS A 3 -6.58 5.88 13.63
CA LYS A 3 -7.78 5.17 13.20
C LYS A 3 -7.71 4.74 11.74
N CYS A 4 -8.44 3.68 11.39
CA CYS A 4 -8.61 3.27 10.01
C CYS A 4 -9.52 4.27 9.28
N TYR A 5 -8.99 4.89 8.22
CA TYR A 5 -9.70 5.90 7.42
C TYR A 5 -11.01 5.36 6.84
N ASP A 6 -10.95 4.23 6.15
CA ASP A 6 -12.11 3.65 5.46
C ASP A 6 -13.18 3.14 6.45
N CYS A 7 -12.78 2.67 7.65
CA CYS A 7 -13.73 2.33 8.71
C CYS A 7 -14.50 3.56 9.18
N LEU A 8 -13.81 4.68 9.40
CA LEU A 8 -14.43 5.92 9.88
C LEU A 8 -15.44 6.48 8.87
N GLU A 9 -15.16 6.40 7.57
CA GLU A 9 -16.12 6.79 6.52
C GLU A 9 -17.42 5.97 6.59
N ASN A 10 -17.33 4.73 7.07
CA ASN A 10 -18.46 3.82 7.28
C ASN A 10 -19.03 3.87 8.71
N ASN A 11 -18.73 4.92 9.49
CA ASN A 11 -19.13 5.08 10.90
C ASN A 11 -18.69 3.91 11.82
N LYS A 12 -17.62 3.19 11.45
CA LYS A 12 -16.99 2.17 12.27
C LYS A 12 -15.76 2.73 12.95
N ASP A 13 -15.55 2.35 14.20
CA ASP A 13 -14.33 2.70 14.94
C ASP A 13 -13.39 1.49 14.97
N SER A 14 -12.28 1.58 14.23
CA SER A 14 -11.26 0.53 14.18
C SER A 14 -9.88 1.15 14.19
N GLU A 15 -8.95 0.52 14.90
CA GLU A 15 -7.56 0.97 14.95
C GLU A 15 -6.82 0.64 13.65
N ALA A 16 -5.98 1.57 13.21
CA ALA A 16 -5.05 1.35 12.11
C ALA A 16 -3.85 0.54 12.60
N VAL A 17 -3.40 -0.38 11.75
CA VAL A 17 -2.19 -1.21 11.97
C VAL A 17 -1.04 -0.79 11.07
N GLY A 18 -1.31 0.00 10.03
CA GLY A 18 -0.32 0.48 9.08
C GLY A 18 -0.83 1.67 8.26
N VAL A 19 0.03 2.14 7.37
CA VAL A 19 -0.23 3.33 6.53
C VAL A 19 0.00 2.95 5.07
N CYS A 20 -0.89 3.36 4.18
CA CYS A 20 -0.69 3.20 2.73
C CYS A 20 0.50 4.06 2.27
N ILE A 21 1.48 3.43 1.62
CA ILE A 21 2.69 4.13 1.15
C ILE A 21 2.42 5.18 0.06
N VAL A 22 1.28 5.07 -0.66
CA VAL A 22 0.94 5.96 -1.77
C VAL A 22 0.17 7.19 -1.30
N CYS A 23 -0.95 6.99 -0.57
CA CYS A 23 -1.85 8.09 -0.19
C CYS A 23 -1.77 8.50 1.29
N GLY A 24 -1.08 7.74 2.14
CA GLY A 24 -0.90 8.07 3.57
C GLY A 24 -2.09 7.74 4.47
N LYS A 25 -3.16 7.09 3.98
CA LYS A 25 -4.28 6.62 4.83
C LYS A 25 -3.79 5.62 5.89
N GLY A 26 -4.21 5.80 7.15
CA GLY A 26 -4.10 4.77 8.18
C GLY A 26 -5.19 3.71 7.98
N LEU A 27 -4.83 2.42 8.04
CA LEU A 27 -5.73 1.32 7.67
C LEU A 27 -5.63 0.15 8.65
N CYS A 28 -6.76 -0.51 8.91
CA CYS A 28 -6.83 -1.75 9.69
C CYS A 28 -6.39 -2.97 8.85
N MET A 29 -6.32 -4.15 9.48
CA MET A 29 -5.94 -5.40 8.81
C MET A 29 -6.85 -5.78 7.62
N GLU A 30 -8.10 -5.33 7.60
CA GLU A 30 -9.04 -5.61 6.51
C GLU A 30 -8.78 -4.72 5.29
N HIS A 31 -8.53 -3.42 5.52
CA HIS A 31 -8.40 -2.42 4.47
C HIS A 31 -6.96 -2.22 3.97
N ILE A 32 -5.97 -2.79 4.66
CA ILE A 32 -4.57 -2.77 4.22
C ILE A 32 -4.21 -4.10 3.56
N LYS A 33 -3.48 -4.03 2.44
CA LYS A 33 -2.90 -5.21 1.79
C LYS A 33 -1.41 -5.04 1.61
N GLN A 34 -0.69 -6.13 1.85
CA GLN A 34 0.71 -6.24 1.49
C GLN A 34 0.78 -6.65 0.02
N VAL A 35 1.41 -5.82 -0.80
CA VAL A 35 1.67 -6.10 -2.21
C VAL A 35 3.16 -6.11 -2.47
N GLU A 36 3.61 -6.99 -3.36
CA GLU A 36 4.96 -6.93 -3.90
C GLU A 36 5.05 -5.70 -4.81
N PHE A 37 5.94 -4.76 -4.50
CA PHE A 37 6.08 -3.55 -5.31
C PHE A 37 7.43 -3.57 -6.03
N PRO A 38 7.44 -3.57 -7.38
CA PRO A 38 8.67 -3.65 -8.15
C PRO A 38 9.39 -2.31 -8.09
N MET A 39 10.40 -2.21 -7.22
CA MET A 39 11.27 -1.04 -7.19
C MET A 39 12.34 -1.17 -8.26
N LYS A 40 12.23 -0.32 -9.29
CA LYS A 40 13.31 -0.06 -10.23
C LYS A 40 14.03 1.19 -9.75
N GLY A 41 15.34 1.07 -9.52
CA GLY A 41 16.19 2.24 -9.40
C GLY A 41 16.13 3.10 -10.66
N GLY A 42 16.34 4.39 -10.51
CA GLY A 42 16.35 5.37 -11.59
C GLY A 42 17.07 6.64 -11.16
N TYR A 43 17.21 7.57 -12.09
CA TYR A 43 18.04 8.77 -11.93
C TYR A 43 17.78 9.52 -10.60
N PRO A 44 18.82 9.91 -9.84
CA PRO A 44 20.25 9.89 -10.20
C PRO A 44 20.97 8.56 -9.92
N LEU A 45 20.27 7.54 -9.42
CA LEU A 45 20.87 6.24 -9.11
C LEU A 45 20.90 5.34 -10.37
N PRO A 46 21.93 4.51 -10.56
CA PRO A 46 21.92 3.49 -11.61
C PRO A 46 20.70 2.59 -11.46
N GLU A 47 20.23 1.98 -12.56
CA GLU A 47 19.07 1.07 -12.59
C GLU A 47 19.28 -0.15 -11.69
N LEU A 48 19.07 0.03 -10.39
CA LEU A 48 19.10 -1.00 -9.38
C LEU A 48 17.76 -1.72 -9.44
N LYS A 49 17.70 -2.79 -10.22
CA LYS A 49 16.62 -3.77 -10.08
C LYS A 49 16.90 -4.59 -8.83
N LEU A 50 15.98 -4.55 -7.87
CA LEU A 50 16.07 -5.41 -6.70
C LEU A 50 16.00 -6.88 -7.12
N LYS A 51 16.69 -7.75 -6.37
CA LYS A 51 16.66 -9.20 -6.63
C LYS A 51 15.28 -9.82 -6.40
N LYS A 52 14.48 -9.16 -5.57
CA LYS A 52 13.10 -9.49 -5.25
C LYS A 52 12.36 -8.18 -5.06
N ASP A 53 11.07 -8.20 -5.39
CA ASP A 53 10.20 -7.09 -5.07
C ASP A 53 10.13 -6.92 -3.55
N LEU A 54 9.81 -5.70 -3.12
CA LEU A 54 9.71 -5.39 -1.70
C LEU A 54 8.24 -5.30 -1.31
N PRO A 55 7.87 -5.90 -0.18
CA PRO A 55 6.52 -5.81 0.31
C PRO A 55 6.19 -4.38 0.74
N ARG A 56 5.06 -3.86 0.25
CA ARG A 56 4.53 -2.55 0.59
C ARG A 56 3.08 -2.68 1.04
N MET A 57 2.72 -1.85 2.01
CA MET A 57 1.36 -1.78 2.52
C MET A 57 0.56 -0.73 1.75
N MET A 58 -0.56 -1.12 1.15
CA MET A 58 -1.38 -0.25 0.30
C MET A 58 -2.87 -0.41 0.58
N CYS A 59 -3.65 0.66 0.40
CA CYS A 59 -5.12 0.57 0.35
C CYS A 59 -5.58 0.01 -0.98
N ARG A 60 -6.81 -0.49 -1.01
CA ARG A 60 -7.40 -1.07 -2.22
C ARG A 60 -7.42 -0.10 -3.40
N GLU A 61 -7.83 1.14 -3.17
CA GLU A 61 -7.90 2.16 -4.22
C GLU A 61 -6.54 2.44 -4.87
N CYS A 62 -5.48 2.54 -4.07
CA CYS A 62 -4.14 2.77 -4.59
C CYS A 62 -3.60 1.54 -5.32
N ILE A 63 -3.97 0.34 -4.89
CA ILE A 63 -3.60 -0.89 -5.60
C ILE A 63 -4.24 -0.89 -6.99
N ASP A 64 -5.56 -0.72 -7.04
CA ASP A 64 -6.33 -0.73 -8.29
C ASP A 64 -5.88 0.40 -9.25
N ALA A 65 -5.36 1.52 -8.72
CA ALA A 65 -4.89 2.65 -9.53
C ALA A 65 -3.43 2.58 -9.99
N THR A 66 -2.56 1.86 -9.29
CA THR A 66 -1.10 1.89 -9.53
C THR A 66 -0.51 0.56 -9.97
N VAL A 67 -1.20 -0.53 -9.69
CA VAL A 67 -0.74 -1.88 -9.97
C VAL A 67 -1.63 -2.45 -11.07
N GLY A 68 -1.05 -2.73 -12.24
CA GLY A 68 -1.79 -3.24 -13.41
C GLY A 68 -2.37 -4.66 -13.19
N GLU A 69 -3.16 -5.14 -14.15
CA GLU A 69 -3.90 -6.44 -14.10
C GLU A 69 -3.00 -7.68 -13.85
N ASP A 70 -1.68 -7.54 -13.98
CA ASP A 70 -0.69 -8.61 -13.79
C ASP A 70 -0.27 -8.85 -12.32
N PHE A 71 -0.79 -8.10 -11.34
CA PHE A 71 -0.48 -8.33 -9.92
C PHE A 71 -1.59 -9.08 -9.19
N CYS A 72 -1.24 -10.26 -8.66
CA CYS A 72 -2.08 -11.00 -7.73
C CYS A 72 -2.01 -10.33 -6.35
N VAL A 73 -3.13 -9.71 -5.94
CA VAL A 73 -3.34 -9.04 -4.64
C VAL A 73 -4.20 -9.90 -3.74
#